data_AF-A0A8H4SDJ6-F1
#
_entry.id   AF-A0A8H4SDJ6-F1
#
_cell.length_a   1.000
_cell.length_b   1.000
_cell.length_c   1.000
_cell.angle_alpha   90.00
_cell.angle_beta   90.00
_cell.angle_gamma   90.00
#
_symmetry.space_group_name_H-M   'P 1'
#
loop_
_entity.id
_entity.type
_entity.pdbx_description
1 polymer ?
#
loop_
_entity_poly.entity_id
_entity_poly.type
_entity_poly.pdbx_seq_one_letter_code
_entity_poly.pdbx_strand_id
1 'polypeptide(L)'
;MERQGVTIIADAKIRSAYLSTNYMAKLVGRIILYEMGPGFAQHVTGLKGTEAKSLADLMAFNRKFPKRSYSEENPARKYLESALDQKMTLEEYQDALLGARKIAIEEGIIETLDSYNLDALVLPAWTEMSIYAAWAQAPTATVPLGKYRDGKPYGLGFVAPRFDDGKLLQIMNLYEKAFPLRAVLQKIRWKRWERFLPASRLSLSIMICGSTVNRLSQVLWAFSSTRICATWFSMSTHFFPLGGQIRTLKP
;
A
#
# COMPACT_ATOMS: atom_id res chain seq x y z
N MET A 1 25.74 -9.77 2.91
CA MET A 1 26.27 -8.55 2.26
C MET A 1 27.77 -8.42 2.53
N GLU A 2 28.26 -8.45 3.77
CA GLU A 2 29.72 -8.41 4.05
C GLU A 2 30.52 -9.51 3.35
N ARG A 3 29.99 -10.74 3.30
CA ARG A 3 30.60 -11.86 2.54
C ARG A 3 30.73 -11.59 1.02
N GLN A 4 30.06 -10.57 0.51
CA GLN A 4 30.11 -10.12 -0.89
C GLN A 4 30.95 -8.85 -1.05
N GLY A 5 31.76 -8.50 -0.04
CA GLY A 5 32.64 -7.32 -0.07
C GLY A 5 31.98 -6.00 0.28
N VAL A 6 30.74 -6.01 0.78
CA VAL A 6 30.05 -4.78 1.21
C VAL A 6 30.52 -4.39 2.62
N THR A 7 31.06 -3.19 2.77
CA THR A 7 31.34 -2.61 4.09
C THR A 7 30.04 -2.15 4.73
N ILE A 8 29.74 -2.66 5.93
CA ILE A 8 28.55 -2.25 6.70
C ILE A 8 28.99 -1.38 7.87
N ILE A 9 28.53 -0.13 7.89
CA ILE A 9 28.64 0.72 9.07
C ILE A 9 27.38 0.49 9.91
N ALA A 10 27.57 -0.17 11.06
CA ALA A 10 26.47 -0.38 12.00
C ALA A 10 26.08 0.95 12.67
N ASP A 11 24.77 1.12 12.93
CA ASP A 11 24.23 2.18 13.78
C ASP A 11 24.52 3.62 13.29
N ALA A 12 24.45 3.85 11.97
CA ALA A 12 24.46 5.19 11.40
C ALA A 12 23.31 6.03 12.00
N LYS A 13 23.66 7.13 12.67
CA LYS A 13 22.71 7.94 13.44
C LYS A 13 21.94 8.90 12.54
N ILE A 14 20.67 8.60 12.33
CA ILE A 14 19.73 9.51 11.66
C ILE A 14 19.12 10.43 12.72
N ARG A 15 19.50 11.72 12.73
CA ARG A 15 19.06 12.67 13.78
C ARG A 15 17.54 12.79 13.86
N SER A 16 16.86 12.87 12.72
CA SER A 16 15.41 12.99 12.67
C SER A 16 14.63 11.69 12.93
N ALA A 17 15.30 10.55 13.09
CA ALA A 17 14.65 9.28 13.46
C ALA A 17 14.12 9.27 14.90
N TYR A 18 14.59 10.20 15.75
CA TYR A 18 14.14 10.35 17.14
C TYR A 18 12.92 11.26 17.30
N LEU A 19 12.41 11.83 16.21
CA LEU A 19 11.18 12.60 16.22
C LEU A 19 9.99 11.71 16.62
N SER A 20 9.03 12.27 17.35
CA SER A 20 7.85 11.51 17.75
C SER A 20 7.02 11.08 16.54
N THR A 21 6.53 9.85 16.54
CA THR A 21 5.63 9.33 15.49
C THR A 21 4.40 10.23 15.30
N ASN A 22 3.88 10.81 16.39
CA ASN A 22 2.75 11.73 16.34
C ASN A 22 3.07 13.03 15.59
N TYR A 23 4.28 13.56 15.75
CA TYR A 23 4.72 14.75 15.04
C TYR A 23 4.81 14.47 13.53
N MET A 24 5.46 13.36 13.16
CA MET A 24 5.59 12.92 11.78
C MET A 24 4.23 12.68 11.12
N ALA A 25 3.34 11.96 11.80
CA ALA A 25 1.99 11.67 11.31
C ALA A 25 1.14 12.95 11.10
N LYS A 26 1.29 13.95 11.99
CA LYS A 26 0.61 15.24 11.84
C LYS A 26 1.17 16.04 10.66
N LEU A 27 2.50 16.08 10.51
CA LEU A 27 3.15 16.81 9.43
C LEU A 27 2.75 16.24 8.06
N VAL A 28 2.92 14.92 7.88
CA VAL A 28 2.53 14.25 6.63
C VAL A 28 1.03 14.37 6.35
N GLY A 29 0.21 14.24 7.40
CA GLY A 29 -1.25 14.36 7.27
C GLY A 29 -1.66 15.76 6.78
N ARG A 30 -1.10 16.83 7.34
CA ARG A 30 -1.42 18.21 6.92
C ARG A 30 -1.06 18.46 5.45
N ILE A 31 0.13 18.02 5.02
CA ILE A 31 0.59 18.16 3.63
C ILE A 31 -0.37 17.40 2.68
N ILE A 32 -0.62 16.12 2.95
CA ILE A 32 -1.49 15.29 2.11
C ILE A 32 -2.91 15.87 2.02
N LEU A 33 -3.49 16.29 3.15
CA LEU A 33 -4.86 16.82 3.17
C LEU A 33 -4.97 18.12 2.37
N TYR A 34 -3.97 18.99 2.44
CA TYR A 34 -3.92 20.23 1.64
C TYR A 34 -3.81 19.92 0.14
N GLU A 35 -2.93 19.01 -0.26
CA GLU A 35 -2.67 18.66 -1.66
C GLU A 35 -3.81 17.85 -2.31
N MET A 36 -4.57 17.07 -1.53
CA MET A 36 -5.54 16.11 -2.05
C MET A 36 -6.63 16.76 -2.93
N GLY A 37 -7.20 17.88 -2.49
CA GLY A 37 -8.26 18.58 -3.24
C GLY A 37 -7.76 19.12 -4.59
N PRO A 38 -6.77 20.03 -4.60
CA PRO A 38 -6.19 20.57 -5.83
C PRO A 38 -5.59 19.50 -6.74
N GLY A 39 -4.86 18.54 -6.17
CA GLY A 39 -4.23 17.44 -6.91
C GLY A 39 -5.26 16.53 -7.60
N PHE A 40 -6.37 16.23 -6.92
CA PHE A 40 -7.47 15.48 -7.53
C PHE A 40 -8.09 16.25 -8.70
N ALA A 41 -8.42 17.52 -8.51
CA ALA A 41 -9.02 18.36 -9.56
C ALA A 41 -8.10 18.50 -10.79
N GLN A 42 -6.79 18.66 -10.55
CA GLN A 42 -5.79 18.70 -11.62
C GLN A 42 -5.73 17.36 -12.37
N HIS A 43 -5.69 16.23 -11.65
CA HIS A 43 -5.60 14.91 -12.24
C HIS A 43 -6.80 14.59 -13.16
N VAL A 44 -8.03 14.88 -12.72
CA VAL A 44 -9.24 14.54 -13.49
C VAL A 44 -9.49 15.43 -14.70
N THR A 45 -8.83 16.58 -14.82
CA THR A 45 -8.95 17.48 -15.98
C THR A 45 -8.47 16.82 -17.27
N GLY A 46 -7.46 15.95 -17.20
CA GLY A 46 -6.93 15.22 -18.36
C GLY A 46 -7.71 13.95 -18.73
N LEU A 47 -8.71 13.54 -17.94
CA LEU A 47 -9.41 12.28 -18.10
C LEU A 47 -10.71 12.44 -18.90
N LYS A 48 -10.92 11.56 -19.88
CA LYS A 48 -12.19 11.44 -20.62
C LYS A 48 -13.16 10.51 -19.88
N GLY A 49 -14.44 10.85 -19.88
CA GLY A 49 -15.50 10.01 -19.28
C GLY A 49 -15.62 10.09 -17.76
N THR A 50 -14.84 10.95 -17.09
CA THR A 50 -14.95 11.16 -15.65
C THR A 50 -16.04 12.19 -15.33
N GLU A 51 -17.07 11.79 -14.59
CA GLU A 51 -18.15 12.68 -14.14
C GLU A 51 -17.74 13.59 -12.98
N ALA A 52 -16.97 13.07 -12.01
CA ALA A 52 -16.49 13.85 -10.87
C ALA A 52 -15.31 14.76 -11.27
N LYS A 53 -15.43 16.07 -11.07
CA LYS A 53 -14.39 17.06 -11.41
C LYS A 53 -13.68 17.64 -10.19
N SER A 54 -14.18 17.36 -9.00
CA SER A 54 -13.62 17.79 -7.72
C SER A 54 -13.77 16.72 -6.66
N LEU A 55 -13.06 16.89 -5.54
CA LEU A 55 -13.20 16.03 -4.37
C LEU A 55 -14.62 16.09 -3.78
N ALA A 56 -15.28 17.24 -3.89
CA ALA A 56 -16.68 17.42 -3.49
C ALA A 56 -17.64 16.61 -4.38
N ASP A 57 -17.42 16.59 -5.70
CA ASP A 57 -18.21 15.76 -6.62
C ASP A 57 -18.01 14.27 -6.33
N LEU A 58 -16.77 13.85 -6.05
CA LEU A 58 -16.48 12.47 -5.66
C LEU A 58 -17.24 12.09 -4.38
N MET A 59 -17.28 12.98 -3.39
CA MET A 59 -18.04 12.76 -2.17
C MET A 59 -19.55 12.73 -2.42
N ALA A 60 -20.08 13.60 -3.29
CA ALA A 60 -21.49 13.59 -3.69
C ALA A 60 -21.85 12.28 -4.41
N PHE A 61 -20.99 11.81 -5.31
CA PHE A 61 -21.11 10.51 -5.96
C PHE A 61 -21.14 9.37 -4.94
N ASN A 62 -20.22 9.38 -3.98
CA ASN A 62 -20.15 8.35 -2.93
C ASN A 62 -21.41 8.31 -2.06
N ARG A 63 -22.00 9.48 -1.75
CA ARG A 63 -23.27 9.58 -1.00
C ARG A 63 -24.47 9.11 -1.83
N LYS A 64 -24.47 9.38 -3.14
CA LYS A 64 -25.53 8.94 -4.07
C LYS A 64 -25.52 7.42 -4.29
N PHE A 65 -24.34 6.79 -4.27
CA PHE A 65 -24.17 5.38 -4.58
C PHE A 65 -23.44 4.59 -3.48
N PRO A 66 -23.93 4.54 -2.24
CA PRO A 66 -23.22 3.94 -1.11
C PRO A 66 -22.92 2.43 -1.30
N LYS A 67 -23.77 1.71 -2.04
CA LYS A 67 -23.55 0.28 -2.38
C LYS A 67 -22.41 0.05 -3.38
N ARG A 68 -22.04 1.07 -4.17
CA ARG A 68 -20.95 1.02 -5.16
C ARG A 68 -19.69 1.74 -4.68
N SER A 69 -19.80 2.48 -3.59
CA SER A 69 -18.75 3.29 -2.99
C SER A 69 -18.38 2.73 -1.61
N TYR A 70 -17.86 3.58 -0.73
CA TYR A 70 -17.59 3.24 0.67
C TYR A 70 -18.88 2.93 1.43
N SER A 71 -18.88 1.87 2.26
CA SER A 71 -19.90 1.71 3.31
C SER A 71 -19.82 2.88 4.30
N GLU A 72 -20.92 3.22 4.97
CA GLU A 72 -20.96 4.30 5.97
C GLU A 72 -19.94 4.09 7.11
N GLU A 73 -19.59 2.84 7.38
CA GLU A 73 -18.61 2.43 8.39
C GLU A 73 -17.15 2.59 7.94
N ASN A 74 -16.89 2.96 6.68
CA ASN A 74 -15.54 2.99 6.15
C ASN A 74 -14.75 4.20 6.67
N PRO A 75 -13.62 4.00 7.40
CA PRO A 75 -12.80 5.09 7.89
C PRO A 75 -12.19 5.96 6.77
N ALA A 76 -12.09 5.44 5.53
CA ALA A 76 -11.58 6.18 4.38
C ALA A 76 -12.40 7.45 4.09
N ARG A 77 -13.71 7.45 4.41
CA ARG A 77 -14.58 8.62 4.26
C ARG A 77 -14.06 9.83 5.04
N LYS A 78 -13.53 9.59 6.25
CA LYS A 78 -13.02 10.66 7.12
C LYS A 78 -11.83 11.40 6.51
N TYR A 79 -11.00 10.74 5.69
CA TYR A 79 -9.88 11.41 5.02
C TYR A 79 -10.37 12.37 3.94
N LEU A 80 -11.36 11.97 3.14
CA LEU A 80 -11.96 12.85 2.13
C LEU A 80 -12.67 14.04 2.78
N GLU A 81 -13.42 13.80 3.86
CA GLU A 81 -14.06 14.85 4.66
C GLU A 81 -13.01 15.81 5.25
N SER A 82 -11.96 15.28 5.87
CA SER A 82 -10.88 16.10 6.43
C SER A 82 -10.16 16.93 5.37
N ALA A 83 -10.02 16.42 4.15
CA ALA A 83 -9.40 17.15 3.04
C ALA A 83 -10.30 18.25 2.47
N LEU A 84 -11.62 18.10 2.53
CA LEU A 84 -12.56 19.19 2.21
C LEU A 84 -12.62 20.25 3.31
N ASP A 85 -12.55 19.80 4.57
CA ASP A 85 -12.70 20.67 5.75
C ASP A 85 -11.40 21.33 6.19
N GLN A 86 -10.26 20.97 5.58
CA GLN A 86 -8.96 21.56 5.90
C GLN A 86 -8.97 23.07 5.59
N LYS A 87 -8.35 23.87 6.46
CA LYS A 87 -8.32 25.35 6.37
C LYS A 87 -6.91 25.91 6.35
N MET A 88 -5.95 25.07 6.01
CA MET A 88 -4.55 25.42 6.02
C MET A 88 -4.28 26.47 4.94
N THR A 89 -3.53 27.52 5.27
CA THR A 89 -3.18 28.56 4.30
C THR A 89 -2.05 28.08 3.38
N LEU A 90 -1.83 28.78 2.26
CA LEU A 90 -0.69 28.51 1.39
C LEU A 90 0.64 28.67 2.11
N GLU A 91 0.75 29.69 2.98
CA GLU A 91 1.96 29.95 3.79
C GLU A 91 2.22 28.80 4.77
N GLU A 92 1.21 28.38 5.53
CA GLU A 92 1.34 27.23 6.43
C GLU A 92 1.75 25.96 5.68
N TYR A 93 1.22 25.77 4.47
CA TYR A 93 1.54 24.61 3.63
C TYR A 93 2.99 24.65 3.17
N GLN A 94 3.47 25.81 2.72
CA GLN A 94 4.87 25.99 2.35
C GLN A 94 5.80 25.76 3.54
N ASP A 95 5.44 26.25 4.73
CA ASP A 95 6.18 26.00 5.97
C ASP A 95 6.22 24.50 6.32
N ALA A 96 5.11 23.79 6.16
CA ALA A 96 5.07 22.34 6.37
C ALA A 96 5.98 21.59 5.39
N LEU A 97 6.00 21.98 4.11
CA LEU A 97 6.92 21.42 3.12
C LEU A 97 8.38 21.70 3.46
N LEU A 98 8.71 22.91 3.89
CA LEU A 98 10.06 23.28 4.32
C LEU A 98 10.50 22.48 5.54
N GLY A 99 9.61 22.30 6.54
CA GLY A 99 9.86 21.45 7.69
C GLY A 99 10.12 19.99 7.31
N ALA A 100 9.25 19.42 6.46
CA ALA A 100 9.41 18.06 5.94
C ALA A 100 10.74 17.87 5.20
N ARG A 101 11.11 18.83 4.34
CA ARG A 101 12.38 18.84 3.62
C ARG A 101 13.58 18.91 4.58
N LYS A 102 13.55 19.81 5.55
CA LYS A 102 14.62 19.97 6.55
C LYS A 102 14.85 18.67 7.33
N ILE A 103 13.77 18.06 7.81
CA ILE A 103 13.79 16.79 8.57
C ILE A 103 14.38 15.64 7.75
N ALA A 104 14.10 15.60 6.45
CA ALA A 104 14.55 14.52 5.56
C ALA A 104 15.96 14.75 5.01
N ILE A 105 16.33 15.99 4.73
CA ILE A 105 17.59 16.35 4.07
C ILE A 105 18.63 16.80 5.09
N GLU A 106 18.41 17.94 5.73
CA GLU A 106 19.40 18.63 6.58
C GLU A 106 19.64 17.93 7.92
N GLU A 107 18.62 17.25 8.45
CA GLU A 107 18.66 16.58 9.75
C GLU A 107 18.35 15.08 9.63
N GLY A 108 18.36 14.53 8.41
CA GLY A 108 17.79 13.22 8.12
C GLY A 108 18.69 12.29 7.32
N ILE A 109 18.03 11.56 6.43
CA ILE A 109 18.62 10.47 5.66
C ILE A 109 19.70 10.96 4.71
N ILE A 110 19.56 12.15 4.11
CA ILE A 110 20.57 12.68 3.17
C ILE A 110 21.83 13.10 3.91
N GLU A 111 21.70 13.90 4.97
CA GLU A 111 22.85 14.26 5.80
C GLU A 111 23.55 13.02 6.37
N THR A 112 22.81 11.98 6.77
CA THR A 112 23.43 10.72 7.24
C THR A 112 24.19 10.00 6.12
N LEU A 113 23.65 9.95 4.90
CA LEU A 113 24.35 9.37 3.75
C LEU A 113 25.65 10.13 3.47
N ASP A 114 25.59 11.46 3.46
CA ASP A 114 26.73 12.33 3.14
C ASP A 114 27.81 12.27 4.24
N SER A 115 27.44 12.40 5.51
CA SER A 115 28.38 12.43 6.65
C SER A 115 29.17 11.14 6.83
N TYR A 116 28.57 10.00 6.48
CA TYR A 116 29.23 8.69 6.55
C TYR A 116 29.77 8.22 5.18
N ASN A 117 29.62 9.02 4.12
CA ASN A 117 29.98 8.68 2.74
C ASN A 117 29.43 7.30 2.32
N LEU A 118 28.12 7.11 2.49
CA LEU A 118 27.42 5.84 2.27
C LEU A 118 26.82 5.75 0.86
N ASP A 119 26.93 4.58 0.23
CA ASP A 119 26.20 4.27 -1.01
C ASP A 119 24.68 4.10 -0.78
N ALA A 120 24.28 3.62 0.40
CA ALA A 120 22.89 3.48 0.78
C ALA A 120 22.71 3.30 2.30
N LEU A 121 21.54 3.68 2.81
CA LEU A 121 21.03 3.28 4.12
C LEU A 121 20.22 2.01 3.99
N VAL A 122 20.29 1.12 5.00
CA VAL A 122 19.50 -0.11 5.06
C VAL A 122 18.77 -0.21 6.40
N LEU A 123 17.44 -0.36 6.34
CA LEU A 123 16.56 -0.45 7.51
C LEU A 123 15.51 -1.55 7.29
N PRO A 124 14.80 -2.00 8.34
CA PRO A 124 13.61 -2.81 8.14
C PRO A 124 12.59 -2.07 7.26
N ALA A 125 12.02 -2.78 6.28
CA ALA A 125 11.16 -2.17 5.24
C ALA A 125 9.82 -1.59 5.77
N TRP A 126 9.47 -1.86 7.01
CA TRP A 126 8.23 -1.41 7.66
C TRP A 126 8.43 -0.13 8.50
N THR A 127 9.60 0.50 8.41
CA THR A 127 9.88 1.78 9.07
C THR A 127 9.30 2.95 8.27
N GLU A 128 9.22 4.13 8.90
CA GLU A 128 8.76 5.38 8.25
C GLU A 128 9.75 5.93 7.21
N MET A 129 10.82 5.19 6.93
CA MET A 129 11.88 5.55 5.99
C MET A 129 11.36 5.99 4.62
N SER A 130 10.28 5.39 4.12
CA SER A 130 9.68 5.77 2.84
C SER A 130 9.14 7.21 2.85
N ILE A 131 8.66 7.71 3.99
CA ILE A 131 8.18 9.09 4.13
C ILE A 131 9.38 10.05 4.04
N TYR A 132 10.44 9.79 4.80
CA TYR A 132 11.66 10.60 4.75
C TYR A 132 12.26 10.60 3.35
N ALA A 133 12.34 9.44 2.69
CA ALA A 133 12.85 9.34 1.34
C ALA A 133 11.98 10.08 0.31
N ALA A 134 10.66 10.03 0.44
CA ALA A 134 9.77 10.80 -0.42
C ALA A 134 10.00 12.32 -0.28
N TRP A 135 10.12 12.83 0.95
CA TRP A 135 10.42 14.25 1.21
C TRP A 135 11.82 14.66 0.77
N ALA A 136 12.80 13.76 0.90
CA ALA A 136 14.15 13.98 0.39
C ALA A 136 14.24 13.83 -1.13
N GLN A 137 13.21 13.29 -1.80
CA GLN A 137 13.27 12.89 -3.21
C GLN A 137 14.42 11.88 -3.48
N ALA A 138 14.62 10.96 -2.52
CA ALA A 138 15.63 9.92 -2.59
C ALA A 138 15.02 8.61 -3.11
N PRO A 139 15.71 7.88 -4.01
CA PRO A 139 15.23 6.61 -4.51
C PRO A 139 15.25 5.55 -3.40
N THR A 140 14.21 4.71 -3.36
CA THR A 140 14.07 3.63 -2.38
C THR A 140 13.74 2.31 -3.04
N ALA A 141 14.24 1.23 -2.44
CA ALA A 141 13.93 -0.13 -2.85
C ALA A 141 13.65 -1.00 -1.64
N THR A 142 12.86 -2.05 -1.82
CA THR A 142 12.62 -3.05 -0.78
C THR A 142 12.90 -4.44 -1.34
N VAL A 143 13.66 -5.23 -0.60
CA VAL A 143 13.95 -6.64 -0.92
C VAL A 143 13.41 -7.58 0.16
N PRO A 144 12.93 -8.78 -0.21
CA PRO A 144 12.34 -9.71 0.73
C PRO A 144 13.42 -10.44 1.54
N LEU A 145 13.41 -10.31 2.87
CA LEU A 145 14.40 -10.96 3.74
C LEU A 145 13.90 -12.29 4.29
N GLY A 146 12.61 -12.41 4.55
CA GLY A 146 12.05 -13.63 5.12
C GLY A 146 10.57 -13.52 5.45
N LYS A 147 10.13 -14.43 6.31
CA LYS A 147 8.77 -14.47 6.84
C LYS A 147 8.78 -14.73 8.34
N TYR A 148 7.87 -14.11 9.06
CA TYR A 148 7.58 -14.45 10.45
C TYR A 148 6.95 -15.86 10.54
N ARG A 149 6.86 -16.39 11.77
CA ARG A 149 6.26 -17.72 12.03
C ARG A 149 4.80 -17.81 11.55
N ASP A 150 4.07 -16.69 11.56
CA ASP A 150 2.69 -16.58 11.08
C ASP A 150 2.59 -16.43 9.54
N GLY A 151 3.71 -16.48 8.83
CA GLY A 151 3.79 -16.39 7.38
C GLY A 151 3.83 -14.96 6.83
N LYS A 152 3.76 -13.91 7.67
CA LYS A 152 3.88 -12.52 7.20
C LYS A 152 5.29 -12.25 6.66
N PRO A 153 5.43 -11.71 5.44
CA PRO A 153 6.74 -11.38 4.90
C PRO A 153 7.34 -10.16 5.61
N TYR A 154 8.66 -10.14 5.76
CA TYR A 154 9.42 -8.95 6.12
C TYR A 154 10.63 -8.79 5.20
N GLY A 155 11.12 -7.57 5.11
CA GLY A 155 12.15 -7.19 4.16
C GLY A 155 13.09 -6.12 4.68
N LEU A 156 14.09 -5.82 3.86
CA LEU A 156 15.00 -4.71 4.03
C LEU A 156 14.61 -3.61 3.04
N GLY A 157 14.48 -2.39 3.54
CA GLY A 157 14.37 -1.17 2.77
C GLY A 157 15.75 -0.56 2.58
N PHE A 158 16.04 -0.12 1.37
CA PHE A 158 17.24 0.62 0.99
C PHE A 158 16.86 2.02 0.54
N VAL A 159 17.69 3.00 0.90
CA VAL A 159 17.61 4.38 0.42
C VAL A 159 18.99 4.76 -0.08
N ALA A 160 19.09 5.14 -1.36
CA ALA A 160 20.32 5.64 -1.95
C ALA A 160 20.28 7.19 -2.00
N PRO A 161 21.44 7.85 -2.24
CA PRO A 161 21.47 9.28 -2.50
C PRO A 161 20.52 9.70 -3.62
N ARG A 162 20.12 10.98 -3.61
CA ARG A 162 19.20 11.54 -4.61
C ARG A 162 19.73 11.30 -6.02
N PHE A 163 18.85 10.85 -6.91
CA PHE A 163 19.14 10.55 -8.31
C PHE A 163 20.13 9.40 -8.56
N ASP A 164 20.45 8.60 -7.54
CA ASP A 164 21.32 7.42 -7.69
C ASP A 164 20.54 6.09 -7.71
N ASP A 165 19.50 6.03 -8.54
CA ASP A 165 18.73 4.81 -8.81
C ASP A 165 19.62 3.67 -9.33
N GLY A 166 20.69 4.02 -10.05
CA GLY A 166 21.67 3.06 -10.58
C GLY A 166 22.34 2.26 -9.47
N LYS A 167 22.81 2.93 -8.41
CA LYS A 167 23.39 2.26 -7.24
C LYS A 167 22.38 1.35 -6.56
N LEU A 168 21.15 1.82 -6.40
CA LEU A 168 20.08 1.05 -5.78
C LEU A 168 19.80 -0.25 -6.54
N LEU A 169 19.73 -0.20 -7.87
CA LEU A 169 19.58 -1.39 -8.72
C LEU A 169 20.77 -2.34 -8.62
N GLN A 170 22.00 -1.82 -8.52
CA GLN A 170 23.19 -2.65 -8.28
C GLN A 170 23.12 -3.36 -6.93
N ILE A 171 22.71 -2.66 -5.87
CA ILE A 171 22.52 -3.23 -4.53
C ILE A 171 21.46 -4.33 -4.58
N MET A 172 20.32 -4.10 -5.24
CA MET A 172 19.27 -5.11 -5.41
C MET A 172 19.77 -6.34 -6.18
N ASN A 173 20.58 -6.14 -7.23
CA ASN A 173 21.16 -7.25 -7.99
C ASN A 173 22.15 -8.06 -7.15
N LEU A 174 22.99 -7.39 -6.35
CA LEU A 174 23.90 -8.05 -5.41
C LEU A 174 23.12 -8.81 -4.34
N TYR A 175 22.03 -8.23 -3.85
CA TYR A 175 21.13 -8.89 -2.90
C TYR A 175 20.58 -10.19 -3.48
N GLU A 176 20.03 -10.15 -4.70
CA GLU A 176 19.44 -11.32 -5.36
C GLU A 176 20.46 -12.46 -5.56
N LYS A 177 21.72 -12.12 -5.90
CA LYS A 177 22.80 -13.11 -6.04
C LYS A 177 23.25 -13.72 -4.70
N ALA A 178 23.12 -12.97 -3.61
CA ALA A 178 23.69 -13.32 -2.32
C ALA A 178 22.69 -13.95 -1.35
N PHE A 179 21.39 -13.70 -1.53
CA PHE A 179 20.34 -14.16 -0.64
C PHE A 179 19.48 -15.25 -1.30
N PRO A 180 18.82 -16.11 -0.50
CA PRO A 180 17.90 -17.09 -1.03
C PRO A 180 16.74 -16.45 -1.80
N LEU A 181 16.21 -17.18 -2.78
CA LEU A 181 15.02 -16.78 -3.50
C LEU A 181 13.86 -16.49 -2.53
N ARG A 182 13.08 -15.46 -2.86
CA ARG A 182 11.87 -15.11 -2.11
C ARG A 182 10.97 -16.33 -1.97
N ALA A 183 10.60 -16.66 -0.73
CA ALA A 183 9.61 -17.69 -0.48
C ALA A 183 8.26 -17.29 -1.09
N VAL A 184 7.72 -18.16 -1.96
CA VAL A 184 6.37 -18.00 -2.50
C VAL A 184 5.37 -18.20 -1.36
N LEU A 185 4.37 -17.34 -1.29
CA LEU A 185 3.27 -17.51 -0.34
C LEU A 185 2.58 -18.83 -0.66
N GLN A 186 2.67 -19.78 0.27
CA GLN A 186 1.79 -20.93 0.26
C GLN A 186 0.37 -20.40 0.46
N LYS A 187 -0.61 -20.93 -0.30
CA LYS A 187 -2.01 -20.56 -0.12
C LYS A 187 -2.38 -20.79 1.34
N ILE A 188 -2.45 -19.70 2.12
CA ILE A 188 -3.01 -19.76 3.46
C ILE A 188 -4.50 -20.02 3.23
N ARG A 189 -5.00 -21.18 3.64
CA ARG A 189 -6.44 -21.39 3.71
C ARG A 189 -6.99 -20.39 4.71
N TRP A 190 -7.58 -19.31 4.20
CA TRP A 190 -8.16 -18.24 4.99
C TRP A 190 -9.41 -18.75 5.71
N LYS A 191 -9.23 -19.50 6.81
CA LYS A 191 -10.32 -20.10 7.62
C LYS A 191 -11.41 -19.10 8.03
N ARG A 192 -11.08 -17.80 8.11
CA ARG A 192 -12.01 -16.72 8.47
C ARG A 192 -13.20 -16.61 7.50
N TRP A 193 -12.99 -16.86 6.20
CA TRP A 193 -14.05 -16.75 5.19
C TRP A 193 -14.69 -18.10 4.84
N GLU A 194 -14.03 -19.23 5.13
CA GLU A 194 -14.63 -20.57 4.99
C GLU A 194 -15.89 -20.74 5.86
N ARG A 195 -16.03 -19.98 6.97
CA ARG A 195 -17.27 -19.94 7.77
C ARG A 195 -18.42 -19.18 7.11
N PHE A 196 -18.13 -18.24 6.22
CA PHE A 196 -19.13 -17.40 5.54
C PHE A 196 -19.42 -17.88 4.11
N LEU A 197 -18.63 -18.83 3.60
CA LEU A 197 -18.85 -19.47 2.32
C LEU A 197 -19.45 -20.86 2.58
N PRO A 198 -20.75 -21.08 2.28
CA PRO A 198 -21.33 -22.41 2.43
C PRO A 198 -20.56 -23.41 1.56
N ALA A 199 -20.22 -24.56 2.14
CA ALA A 199 -19.44 -25.62 1.51
C ALA A 199 -20.00 -26.07 0.14
N SER A 200 -21.30 -25.85 -0.09
CA SER A 200 -21.99 -26.15 -1.35
C SER A 200 -21.57 -25.30 -2.56
N ARG A 201 -20.74 -24.25 -2.38
CA ARG A 201 -20.21 -23.43 -3.49
C ARG A 201 -18.72 -23.66 -3.79
N LEU A 202 -18.04 -24.53 -3.03
CA LEU A 202 -16.61 -24.80 -3.18
C LEU A 202 -16.30 -26.01 -4.09
N SER A 203 -17.31 -26.67 -4.66
CA SER A 203 -17.13 -27.71 -5.69
C SER A 203 -17.01 -27.11 -7.10
N LEU A 204 -16.10 -26.18 -7.31
CA LEU A 204 -15.51 -26.04 -8.65
C LEU A 204 -14.24 -26.88 -8.67
N SER A 205 -14.39 -28.12 -9.10
CA SER A 205 -13.28 -28.95 -9.56
C SER A 205 -12.59 -28.20 -10.71
N ILE A 206 -11.45 -27.56 -10.42
CA ILE A 206 -10.52 -27.13 -11.46
C ILE A 206 -9.91 -28.42 -12.01
N MET A 207 -10.54 -28.97 -13.06
CA MET A 207 -9.89 -29.95 -13.93
C MET A 207 -8.80 -29.20 -14.67
N ILE A 208 -7.56 -29.32 -14.19
CA ILE A 208 -6.38 -28.97 -14.99
C ILE A 208 -6.33 -30.04 -16.09
N CYS A 209 -6.92 -29.73 -17.25
CA CYS A 209 -6.77 -30.56 -18.44
C CYS A 209 -5.33 -30.37 -18.94
N GLY A 210 -4.44 -31.25 -18.46
CA GLY A 210 -3.12 -31.44 -19.04
C GLY A 210 -3.26 -31.95 -20.47
N SER A 211 -2.70 -31.18 -21.40
CA SER A 211 -2.04 -31.63 -22.63
C SER A 211 -2.50 -32.97 -23.24
N THR A 212 -3.33 -32.92 -24.29
CA THR A 212 -3.08 -33.57 -25.60
C THR A 212 -4.20 -33.28 -26.61
N VAL A 213 -3.86 -32.57 -27.69
CA VAL A 213 -4.18 -32.89 -29.09
C VAL A 213 -5.63 -33.33 -29.43
N ASN A 214 -6.44 -32.45 -30.01
CA ASN A 214 -6.70 -32.43 -31.47
C ASN A 214 -7.78 -31.41 -31.90
N ARG A 215 -7.57 -30.91 -33.13
CA ARG A 215 -8.35 -29.94 -33.89
C ARG A 215 -9.68 -30.60 -34.34
N LEU A 216 -10.85 -30.22 -33.79
CA LEU A 216 -12.19 -30.36 -34.44
C LEU A 216 -13.42 -29.91 -33.60
N SER A 217 -13.32 -29.50 -32.33
CA SER A 217 -14.50 -29.25 -31.48
C SER A 217 -14.94 -27.78 -31.27
N GLN A 218 -14.39 -26.81 -32.01
CA GLN A 218 -14.68 -25.38 -31.76
C GLN A 218 -16.02 -24.83 -32.31
N VAL A 219 -16.88 -25.64 -32.94
CA VAL A 219 -18.10 -25.10 -33.61
C VAL A 219 -19.41 -25.34 -32.82
N LEU A 220 -19.41 -26.13 -31.73
CA LEU A 220 -20.66 -26.57 -31.10
C LEU A 220 -20.97 -26.04 -29.69
N TRP A 221 -20.17 -25.11 -29.15
CA TRP A 221 -20.36 -24.60 -27.76
C TRP A 221 -20.99 -23.21 -27.63
N ALA A 222 -21.46 -22.60 -28.73
CA ALA A 222 -21.93 -21.21 -28.74
C ALA A 222 -23.43 -21.01 -28.46
N PHE A 223 -24.22 -22.01 -28.04
CA PHE A 223 -25.69 -21.89 -28.02
C PHE A 223 -26.46 -22.19 -26.72
N SER A 224 -25.83 -22.38 -25.55
CA SER A 224 -26.59 -22.88 -24.37
C SER A 224 -26.46 -22.14 -23.03
N SER A 225 -26.12 -20.84 -22.97
CA SER A 225 -25.94 -20.13 -21.69
C SER A 225 -26.87 -18.95 -21.40
N THR A 226 -27.91 -18.71 -22.20
CA THR A 226 -28.78 -17.52 -22.04
C THR A 226 -29.98 -17.68 -21.08
N ARG A 227 -30.10 -18.74 -20.26
CA ARG A 227 -31.33 -18.99 -19.45
C ARG A 227 -31.20 -19.07 -17.92
N ILE A 228 -30.06 -18.79 -17.30
CA ILE A 228 -29.90 -18.97 -15.83
C ILE A 228 -29.92 -17.65 -15.02
N CYS A 229 -30.03 -16.48 -15.65
CA CYS A 229 -29.84 -15.18 -14.94
C CYS A 229 -31.07 -14.58 -14.22
N ALA A 230 -32.24 -15.23 -14.16
CA ALA A 230 -33.47 -14.52 -13.78
C ALA A 230 -34.04 -14.77 -12.36
N THR A 231 -33.48 -15.65 -11.52
CA THR A 231 -34.22 -16.13 -10.33
C THR A 231 -33.58 -15.87 -8.95
N TRP A 232 -32.55 -15.04 -8.85
CA TRP A 232 -31.79 -14.85 -7.59
C TRP A 232 -31.95 -13.48 -6.90
N PHE A 233 -32.96 -12.69 -7.26
CA PHE A 233 -33.14 -11.31 -6.75
C PHE A 233 -34.25 -11.13 -5.70
N SER A 234 -34.66 -12.18 -5.00
CA SER A 234 -35.61 -12.03 -3.88
C SER A 234 -35.13 -12.83 -2.68
N MET A 235 -35.28 -12.26 -1.49
CA MET A 235 -34.92 -12.78 -0.17
C MET A 235 -33.47 -12.54 0.28
N SER A 236 -33.25 -11.40 0.94
CA SER A 236 -32.74 -11.39 2.32
C SER A 236 -32.69 -9.97 2.87
N THR A 237 -33.86 -9.46 3.26
CA THR A 237 -34.00 -8.42 4.28
C THR A 237 -34.16 -9.11 5.63
N HIS A 238 -33.32 -8.80 6.63
CA HIS A 238 -33.65 -8.53 8.05
C HIS A 238 -32.46 -8.80 9.02
N PHE A 239 -32.08 -7.70 9.70
CA PHE A 239 -31.67 -7.54 11.12
C PHE A 239 -30.32 -8.05 11.71
N PHE A 240 -29.61 -7.05 12.29
CA PHE A 240 -28.57 -7.04 13.35
C PHE A 240 -29.12 -7.52 14.73
N PRO A 241 -28.35 -7.67 15.86
CA PRO A 241 -27.02 -7.11 16.17
C PRO A 241 -25.96 -8.03 16.81
N LEU A 242 -24.73 -7.51 16.84
CA LEU A 242 -23.55 -8.00 17.56
C LEU A 242 -23.62 -7.64 19.06
N GLY A 243 -23.38 -8.63 19.91
CA GLY A 243 -23.02 -8.44 21.32
C GLY A 243 -22.03 -9.53 21.72
N GLY A 244 -20.79 -9.15 22.08
CA GLY A 244 -19.77 -10.13 22.47
C GLY A 244 -18.43 -9.48 22.81
N GLN A 245 -18.17 -9.36 24.10
CA GLN A 245 -17.08 -8.66 24.77
C GLN A 245 -15.65 -9.10 24.37
N ILE A 246 -14.74 -8.13 24.42
CA ILE A 246 -13.28 -8.31 24.39
C ILE A 246 -12.83 -8.85 25.76
N ARG A 247 -12.26 -10.06 25.80
CA ARG A 247 -11.42 -10.49 26.92
C ARG A 247 -9.96 -10.15 26.60
N THR A 248 -9.41 -9.27 27.42
CA THR A 248 -7.99 -8.97 27.52
C THR A 248 -7.24 -10.18 28.07
N LEU A 249 -6.13 -10.55 27.42
CA LEU A 249 -5.09 -11.36 28.04
C LEU A 249 -3.80 -10.55 27.97
N LYS A 250 -3.44 -9.98 29.12
CA LYS A 250 -2.04 -9.71 29.47
C LYS A 250 -1.46 -10.99 30.09
N PRO A 251 -0.13 -11.18 30.04
CA PRO A 251 0.53 -12.42 30.43
C PRO A 251 0.22 -12.84 31.88
#